data_AF-A0A7J8M2I8-F1
#
_entry.id   AF-A0A7J8M2I8-F1
#
_cell.length_a   1.000
_cell.length_b   1.000
_cell.length_c   1.000
_cell.angle_alpha   90.00
_cell.angle_beta   90.00
_cell.angle_gamma   90.00
#
_symmetry.space_group_name_H-M   'P 1'
#
loop_
_entity.id
_entity.type
_entity.pdbx_description
1 polymer ?
#
loop_
_entity_poly.entity_id
_entity_poly.type
_entity_poly.pdbx_seq_one_letter_code
_entity_poly.pdbx_strand_id
1 'polypeptide(L)'
;MSHCCTFTISNNCPYTIWPGTLAGSGSPPLQTTGFLLDAGQSVRIPSVPAGWSGRIWGRTGCKFDANGVGLCQTGDCGGRLQCDGNGATPPASLFEITLGSGNEQDFYDVSLVDGYNLPIFAAPRGVHGSCNATGCSSDLNL
;
A
#
# COMPACT_ATOMS: atom_id res chain seq x y z
N MET A 1 -15.13 -10.48 18.51
CA MET A 1 -14.94 -9.02 18.42
C MET A 1 -14.11 -8.78 17.17
N SER A 2 -14.63 -8.05 16.18
CA SER A 2 -13.89 -7.75 14.95
C SER A 2 -12.87 -6.67 15.27
N HIS A 3 -11.58 -7.01 15.28
CA HIS A 3 -10.53 -6.01 15.46
C HIS A 3 -10.39 -5.25 14.14
N CYS A 4 -11.06 -4.09 14.08
CA CYS A 4 -10.88 -3.10 13.04
C CYS A 4 -9.43 -2.57 13.12
N CYS A 5 -8.62 -2.89 12.11
CA CYS A 5 -7.28 -2.33 11.96
C CYS A 5 -7.33 -1.01 11.19
N THR A 6 -6.32 -0.17 11.38
CA THR A 6 -6.16 1.09 10.64
C THR A 6 -4.81 1.09 9.96
N PHE A 7 -4.79 1.29 8.65
CA PHE A 7 -3.54 1.58 7.94
C PHE A 7 -3.28 3.09 7.96
N THR A 8 -2.04 3.47 8.28
CA THR A 8 -1.57 4.84 8.15
C THR A 8 -0.47 4.85 7.11
N ILE A 9 -0.72 5.52 5.98
CA ILE A 9 0.20 5.63 4.86
C ILE A 9 0.79 7.04 4.89
N SER A 10 2.11 7.14 5.00
CA SER A 10 2.83 8.40 5.12
C SER A 10 3.82 8.54 3.96
N ASN A 11 3.81 9.68 3.29
CA ASN A 11 4.79 10.00 2.26
C ASN A 11 5.96 10.77 2.87
N ASN A 12 7.10 10.11 3.05
CA ASN A 12 8.35 10.74 3.49
C ASN A 12 9.30 11.05 2.32
N CYS A 13 8.89 10.79 1.07
CA CYS A 13 9.64 11.17 -0.11
C CYS A 13 9.58 12.70 -0.31
N PRO A 14 10.58 13.31 -0.96
CA PRO A 14 10.59 14.75 -1.25
C PRO A 14 9.67 15.16 -2.41
N TYR A 15 8.82 14.25 -2.89
CA TYR A 15 7.91 14.45 -4.01
C TYR A 15 6.58 13.74 -3.76
N THR A 16 5.55 14.15 -4.51
CA THR A 16 4.22 13.53 -4.46
C THR A 16 4.27 12.09 -4.96
N ILE A 17 3.57 11.21 -4.25
CA ILE A 17 3.34 9.81 -4.66
C ILE A 17 1.84 9.56 -4.77
N TRP A 18 1.48 8.48 -5.44
CA TRP A 18 0.10 8.03 -5.52
C TRP A 18 -0.01 6.61 -5.00
N PRO A 19 -0.33 6.39 -3.70
CA PRO A 19 -0.50 5.05 -3.20
C PRO A 19 -1.63 4.31 -3.94
N GLY A 20 -1.45 3.01 -4.11
CA GLY A 20 -2.45 2.07 -4.63
C GLY A 20 -2.66 0.94 -3.65
N THR A 21 -3.87 0.39 -3.60
CA THR A 21 -4.19 -0.78 -2.77
C THR A 21 -4.94 -1.81 -3.58
N LEU A 22 -4.62 -3.08 -3.39
CA LEU A 22 -5.34 -4.21 -3.97
C LEU A 22 -5.70 -5.20 -2.88
N ALA A 23 -6.98 -5.52 -2.76
CA ALA A 23 -7.44 -6.61 -1.91
C ALA A 23 -7.15 -7.96 -2.57
N GLY A 24 -6.72 -8.93 -1.77
CA GLY A 24 -6.56 -10.32 -2.17
C GLY A 24 -7.91 -11.02 -2.35
N SER A 25 -7.86 -12.26 -2.86
CA SER A 25 -9.06 -13.07 -3.09
C SER A 25 -9.88 -13.23 -1.79
N GLY A 26 -11.19 -13.01 -1.87
CA GLY A 26 -12.10 -13.10 -0.72
C GLY A 26 -12.10 -11.89 0.22
N SER A 27 -11.21 -10.90 0.01
CA SER A 27 -11.21 -9.65 0.76
C SER A 27 -11.93 -8.53 -0.01
N PRO A 28 -12.72 -7.68 0.67
CA PRO A 28 -13.30 -6.51 0.01
C PRO A 28 -12.23 -5.45 -0.29
N PRO A 29 -12.42 -4.61 -1.32
CA PRO A 29 -11.57 -3.44 -1.50
C PRO A 29 -11.64 -2.51 -0.28
N LEU A 30 -10.53 -1.85 0.00
CA LEU A 30 -10.50 -0.79 1.02
C LEU A 30 -11.32 0.42 0.56
N GLN A 31 -11.58 1.36 1.47
CA GLN A 31 -12.38 2.57 1.20
C GLN A 31 -11.88 3.39 0.01
N THR A 32 -10.57 3.34 -0.26
CA THR A 32 -9.94 3.92 -1.45
C THR A 32 -8.94 2.91 -2.01
N THR A 33 -8.86 2.79 -3.32
CA THR A 33 -7.90 1.92 -4.02
C THR A 33 -6.76 2.68 -4.67
N GLY A 34 -6.85 4.00 -4.76
CA GLY A 34 -5.70 4.85 -5.02
C GLY A 34 -5.98 6.33 -4.79
N PHE A 35 -4.96 7.09 -4.40
CA PHE A 35 -5.09 8.49 -4.01
C PHE A 35 -3.77 9.24 -4.20
N LEU A 36 -3.82 10.57 -4.23
CA LEU A 36 -2.64 11.44 -4.23
C LEU A 36 -2.17 11.66 -2.80
N LEU A 37 -0.86 11.66 -2.58
CA LEU A 37 -0.25 11.96 -1.28
C LEU A 37 0.99 12.83 -1.46
N ASP A 38 0.91 14.11 -1.09
CA ASP A 38 2.03 15.04 -1.20
C ASP A 38 3.14 14.73 -0.18
N ALA A 39 4.33 15.28 -0.42
CA ALA A 39 5.47 15.12 0.48
C ALA A 39 5.11 15.57 1.91
N GLY A 40 5.43 14.72 2.90
CA GLY A 40 5.15 14.95 4.31
C GLY A 40 3.71 14.68 4.75
N GLN A 41 2.80 14.39 3.82
CA GLN A 41 1.40 14.08 4.16
C GLN A 41 1.22 12.64 4.64
N SER A 42 0.14 12.41 5.39
CA SER A 42 -0.28 11.09 5.83
C SER A 42 -1.79 10.92 5.68
N VAL A 43 -2.22 9.74 5.27
CA VAL A 43 -3.62 9.33 5.15
C VAL A 43 -3.87 8.12 6.03
N ARG A 44 -5.03 8.09 6.70
CA ARG A 44 -5.50 6.95 7.48
C ARG A 44 -6.61 6.25 6.71
N ILE A 45 -6.50 4.94 6.54
CA ILE A 45 -7.55 4.07 6.04
C ILE A 45 -8.10 3.29 7.24
N PRO A 46 -9.21 3.74 7.84
CA PRO A 46 -9.82 3.06 8.98
C PRO A 46 -10.60 1.82 8.53
N SER A 47 -11.10 1.03 9.49
CA SER A 47 -12.09 -0.02 9.23
C SER A 47 -11.63 -1.13 8.29
N VAL A 48 -10.35 -1.50 8.37
CA VAL A 48 -9.85 -2.69 7.67
C VAL A 48 -10.45 -3.94 8.33
N PRO A 49 -11.16 -4.81 7.59
CA PRO A 49 -11.76 -6.01 8.15
C PRO A 49 -10.74 -6.96 8.76
N ALA A 50 -11.11 -7.66 9.83
CA ALA A 50 -10.36 -8.83 10.28
C ALA A 50 -10.32 -9.88 9.15
N GLY A 51 -9.21 -10.61 9.03
CA GLY A 51 -9.02 -11.54 7.90
C GLY A 51 -8.65 -10.86 6.57
N TRP A 52 -8.52 -9.52 6.51
CA TRP A 52 -8.22 -8.84 5.26
C TRP A 52 -6.81 -9.19 4.78
N SER A 53 -6.70 -9.58 3.52
CA SER A 53 -5.43 -9.81 2.84
C SER A 53 -5.34 -8.92 1.62
N GLY A 54 -4.13 -8.43 1.31
CA GLY A 54 -3.89 -7.60 0.16
C GLY A 54 -2.50 -6.99 0.12
N ARG A 55 -2.34 -6.03 -0.80
CA ARG A 55 -1.08 -5.33 -1.03
C ARG A 55 -1.27 -3.83 -1.21
N ILE A 56 -0.26 -3.07 -0.81
CA ILE A 56 -0.17 -1.61 -0.90
C ILE A 56 1.15 -1.26 -1.57
N TRP A 57 1.15 -0.28 -2.47
CA TRP A 57 2.36 0.20 -3.16
C TRP A 57 2.28 1.70 -3.41
N GLY A 58 3.42 2.31 -3.75
CA GLY A 58 3.50 3.71 -4.17
C GLY A 58 3.71 3.83 -5.68
N ARG A 59 3.02 4.78 -6.32
CA ARG A 59 3.21 5.14 -7.74
C ARG A 59 3.91 6.50 -7.84
N THR A 60 4.72 6.68 -8.89
CA THR A 60 5.46 7.93 -9.14
C THR A 60 5.22 8.49 -10.53
N GLY A 61 5.44 9.79 -10.68
CA GLY A 61 5.37 10.48 -11.98
C GLY A 61 3.98 10.45 -12.62
N CYS A 62 2.93 10.41 -11.80
CA CYS A 62 1.57 10.26 -12.29
C CYS A 62 1.00 11.57 -12.83
N LYS A 63 0.19 11.46 -13.89
CA LYS A 63 -0.67 12.53 -14.40
C LYS A 63 -2.05 11.96 -14.69
N PHE A 64 -3.06 12.53 -14.06
CA PHE A 64 -4.47 12.16 -14.24
C PHE A 64 -5.28 13.37 -14.68
N ASP A 65 -6.30 13.14 -15.49
CA ASP A 65 -7.31 14.13 -15.84
C ASP A 65 -8.37 14.29 -14.72
N ALA A 66 -9.36 15.14 -14.95
CA ALA A 66 -10.44 15.38 -13.99
C ALA A 66 -11.32 14.14 -13.71
N ASN A 67 -11.29 13.14 -14.59
CA ASN A 67 -12.00 11.87 -14.43
C ASN A 67 -11.13 10.80 -13.74
N GLY A 68 -9.89 11.14 -13.36
CA GLY A 68 -8.95 10.20 -12.77
C GLY A 68 -8.33 9.24 -13.77
N VAL A 69 -8.38 9.52 -15.08
CA VAL A 69 -7.76 8.72 -16.14
C VAL A 69 -6.42 9.32 -16.53
N GLY A 70 -5.41 8.48 -16.74
CA GLY A 70 -4.04 8.96 -16.92
C GLY A 70 -3.00 7.86 -17.00
N LEU A 71 -1.80 8.12 -16.46
CA LEU A 71 -0.69 7.17 -16.40
C LEU A 71 0.29 7.56 -15.28
N CYS A 72 0.88 6.57 -14.63
CA CYS A 72 2.07 6.70 -13.80
C CYS A 72 3.33 6.14 -14.47
N GLN A 73 4.50 6.71 -14.17
CA GLN A 73 5.78 6.23 -14.68
C GLN A 73 6.18 4.89 -14.06
N THR A 74 5.88 4.69 -12.78
CA THR A 74 6.11 3.42 -12.07
C THR A 74 4.89 3.01 -11.25
N GLY A 75 4.70 1.69 -11.10
CA GLY A 75 3.61 1.12 -10.30
C GLY A 75 2.20 1.38 -10.84
N ASP A 76 2.05 1.80 -12.09
CA ASP A 76 0.74 2.13 -12.68
C ASP A 76 -0.25 0.97 -12.58
N CYS A 77 -1.53 1.25 -12.38
CA CYS A 77 -2.56 0.23 -12.22
C CYS A 77 -3.65 0.30 -13.30
N GLY A 78 -3.24 0.52 -14.55
CA GLY A 78 -4.13 0.55 -15.71
C GLY A 78 -4.60 1.96 -16.09
N GLY A 79 -3.78 2.97 -15.80
CA GLY A 79 -4.01 4.35 -16.18
C GLY A 79 -5.15 5.02 -15.43
N ARG A 80 -5.33 4.69 -14.15
CA ARG A 80 -6.42 5.20 -13.31
C ARG A 80 -5.92 5.63 -11.93
N LEU A 81 -6.51 6.69 -11.38
CA LEU A 81 -6.21 7.15 -10.03
C LEU A 81 -6.65 6.11 -9.00
N GLN A 82 -7.89 5.63 -9.10
CA GLN A 82 -8.38 4.48 -8.34
C GLN A 82 -8.00 3.20 -9.09
N CYS A 83 -7.33 2.27 -8.40
CA CYS A 83 -6.86 1.04 -9.03
C CYS A 83 -7.97 0.02 -9.25
N ASP A 84 -9.08 0.09 -8.52
CA ASP A 84 -10.32 -0.66 -8.76
C ASP A 84 -10.12 -2.17 -9.04
N GLY A 85 -9.26 -2.81 -8.25
CA GLY A 85 -8.96 -4.24 -8.38
C GLY A 85 -7.79 -4.57 -9.32
N ASN A 86 -7.17 -3.57 -9.95
CA ASN A 86 -5.94 -3.74 -10.73
C ASN A 86 -4.71 -3.68 -9.80
N GLY A 87 -3.73 -4.53 -10.09
CA GLY A 87 -2.43 -4.51 -9.42
C GLY A 87 -1.48 -3.47 -10.01
N ALA A 88 -0.35 -3.27 -9.33
CA ALA A 88 0.76 -2.51 -9.88
C ALA A 88 1.34 -3.20 -11.12
N THR A 89 1.66 -2.41 -12.15
CA THR A 89 2.52 -2.82 -13.25
C THR A 89 3.98 -2.80 -12.77
N PRO A 90 4.70 -3.94 -12.79
CA PRO A 90 6.12 -3.98 -12.41
C PRO A 90 7.00 -3.05 -13.26
N PRO A 91 8.10 -2.50 -12.70
CA PRO A 91 8.61 -2.76 -11.35
C PRO A 91 7.88 -1.96 -10.27
N ALA A 92 7.60 -2.60 -9.13
CA ALA A 92 7.00 -1.96 -7.97
C ALA A 92 7.39 -2.66 -6.66
N SER A 93 7.84 -1.87 -5.68
CA SER A 93 7.98 -2.35 -4.31
C SER A 93 6.59 -2.51 -3.68
N LEU A 94 6.34 -3.64 -3.03
CA LEU A 94 5.05 -3.98 -2.45
C LEU A 94 5.15 -4.11 -0.94
N PHE A 95 4.15 -3.60 -0.23
CA PHE A 95 3.84 -4.04 1.13
C PHE A 95 2.70 -5.04 1.06
N GLU A 96 2.96 -6.27 1.48
CA GLU A 96 2.00 -7.37 1.46
C GLU A 96 1.57 -7.67 2.90
N ILE A 97 0.27 -7.90 3.11
CA ILE A 97 -0.28 -8.15 4.44
C ILE A 97 -1.47 -9.09 4.40
N THR A 98 -1.55 -9.97 5.40
CA THR A 98 -2.70 -10.80 5.73
C THR A 98 -2.98 -10.64 7.21
N LEU A 99 -4.10 -10.00 7.53
CA LEU A 99 -4.58 -9.85 8.90
C LEU A 99 -5.23 -11.16 9.36
N GLY A 100 -4.94 -11.58 10.58
CA GLY A 100 -5.59 -12.73 11.20
C GLY A 100 -7.07 -12.47 11.49
N SER A 101 -7.85 -13.54 11.64
CA SER A 101 -9.21 -13.48 12.20
C SER A 101 -9.23 -14.02 13.64
N GLY A 102 -9.85 -13.28 14.56
CA GLY A 102 -9.95 -13.69 15.95
C GLY A 102 -8.59 -13.72 16.67
N ASN A 103 -8.07 -14.92 16.92
CA ASN A 103 -6.79 -15.13 17.62
C ASN A 103 -5.65 -15.52 16.66
N GLU A 104 -5.90 -15.50 15.35
CA GLU A 104 -4.87 -15.75 14.35
C GLU A 104 -3.87 -14.58 14.29
N GLN A 105 -2.65 -14.90 13.85
CA GLN A 105 -1.58 -13.92 13.73
C GLN A 105 -1.68 -13.14 12.42
N ASP A 106 -1.24 -11.88 12.46
CA ASP A 106 -1.03 -11.08 11.27
C ASP A 106 0.33 -11.44 10.63
N PHE A 107 0.36 -11.54 9.31
CA PHE A 107 1.57 -11.73 8.51
C PHE A 107 1.74 -10.57 7.55
N TYR A 108 2.94 -10.00 7.49
CA TYR A 108 3.22 -8.89 6.59
C TYR A 108 4.70 -8.84 6.23
N ASP A 109 4.99 -8.34 5.04
CA ASP A 109 6.35 -8.17 4.54
C ASP A 109 6.43 -7.02 3.52
N VAL A 110 7.65 -6.57 3.24
CA VAL A 110 7.94 -5.72 2.09
C VAL A 110 8.65 -6.58 1.06
N SER A 111 8.02 -6.72 -0.11
CA SER A 111 8.43 -7.58 -1.19
C SER A 111 8.99 -6.78 -2.36
N LEU A 112 10.11 -7.26 -2.89
CA LEU A 112 10.76 -6.76 -4.10
C LEU A 112 10.72 -7.81 -5.23
N VAL A 113 9.88 -8.85 -5.09
CA VAL A 113 9.71 -9.89 -6.12
C VAL A 113 9.25 -9.27 -7.44
N ASP A 114 8.35 -8.29 -7.37
CA ASP A 114 7.86 -7.52 -8.51
C ASP A 114 8.77 -6.32 -8.86
N GLY A 115 10.02 -6.32 -8.38
CA GLY A 115 11.00 -5.25 -8.60
C GLY A 115 10.95 -4.13 -7.57
N TYR A 116 11.65 -3.04 -7.88
CA TYR A 116 11.82 -1.90 -6.98
C TYR A 116 11.50 -0.60 -7.70
N ASN A 117 10.78 0.31 -7.01
CA ASN A 117 10.56 1.68 -7.49
C ASN A 117 10.70 2.72 -6.38
N LEU A 118 10.32 2.38 -5.15
CA LEU A 118 10.35 3.26 -3.98
C LEU A 118 10.77 2.49 -2.73
N PRO A 119 11.50 3.14 -1.80
CA PRO A 119 11.74 2.54 -0.50
C PRO A 119 10.43 2.50 0.29
N ILE A 120 10.09 1.33 0.83
CA ILE A 120 8.91 1.12 1.67
C ILE A 120 9.36 0.60 3.02
N PHE A 121 8.76 1.16 4.07
CA PHE A 121 8.93 0.74 5.45
C PHE A 121 7.57 0.61 6.12
N ALA A 122 7.32 -0.54 6.75
CA ALA A 122 6.11 -0.84 7.48
C ALA A 122 6.46 -1.23 8.92
N ALA A 123 5.85 -0.52 9.87
CA ALA A 123 5.98 -0.80 11.29
C ALA A 123 4.59 -0.93 11.92
N PRO A 124 4.29 -2.08 12.56
CA PRO A 124 3.01 -2.25 13.22
C PRO A 124 2.95 -1.39 14.50
N ARG A 125 1.76 -0.96 14.90
CA ARG A 125 1.53 -0.16 16.11
C ARG A 125 0.47 -0.79 17.00
N GLY A 126 0.64 -0.69 18.32
CA GLY A 126 -0.31 -1.24 19.28
C GLY A 126 -0.37 -2.77 19.30
N VAL A 127 0.76 -3.42 19.03
CA VAL A 127 0.87 -4.87 18.90
C VAL A 127 1.09 -5.60 20.22
N HIS A 128 0.67 -6.86 20.26
CA HIS A 128 1.00 -7.82 21.30
C HIS A 128 1.90 -8.92 20.73
N GLY A 129 3.07 -9.12 21.33
CA GLY A 129 4.07 -10.10 20.87
C GLY A 129 5.17 -9.49 20.00
N SER A 130 5.90 -10.35 19.29
CA SER A 130 7.11 -9.99 18.51
C SER A 130 6.76 -9.54 17.09
N CYS A 131 6.12 -8.38 16.94
CA CYS A 131 5.85 -7.80 15.62
C CYS A 131 6.92 -6.76 15.27
N ASN A 132 7.88 -7.15 14.42
CA ASN A 132 8.99 -6.28 14.01
C ASN A 132 8.61 -5.43 12.80
N ALA A 133 9.27 -4.27 12.66
CA ALA A 133 9.19 -3.52 11.42
C ALA A 133 9.87 -4.27 10.27
N THR A 134 9.38 -4.06 9.05
CA THR A 134 9.91 -4.62 7.81
C THR A 134 10.04 -3.52 6.76
N GLY A 135 11.00 -3.63 5.85
CA GLY A 135 11.16 -2.63 4.81
C GLY A 135 12.49 -2.67 4.10
N CYS A 136 12.53 -1.93 3.01
CA CYS A 136 13.75 -1.53 2.30
C CYS A 136 13.87 -0.01 2.43
N SER A 137 14.74 0.45 3.34
CA SER A 137 14.95 1.88 3.60
C SER A 137 16.00 2.53 2.69
N SER A 138 16.71 1.72 1.90
CA SER A 138 17.74 2.19 0.99
C SER A 138 17.15 2.42 -0.39
N ASP A 139 17.67 3.43 -1.10
CA ASP A 139 17.34 3.59 -2.51
C ASP A 139 18.17 2.61 -3.35
N LEU A 140 17.52 1.61 -3.94
CA LEU A 140 18.17 0.59 -4.75
C LEU A 140 18.38 1.02 -6.21
N ASN A 141 17.89 2.19 -6.60
CA ASN A 141 18.10 2.76 -7.94
C ASN A 141 19.35 3.65 -8.04
N LEU A 142 20.13 3.78 -6.96
CA LEU A 142 21.37 4.56 -6.89
C LEU A 142 22.59 3.78 -7.37
#